data_AF-A0A317F1V7-F1
#
_entry.id   AF-A0A317F1V7-F1
#
_cell.length_a   1.000
_cell.length_b   1.000
_cell.length_c   1.000
_cell.angle_alpha   90.00
_cell.angle_beta   90.00
_cell.angle_gamma   90.00
#
_symmetry.space_group_name_H-M   'P 1'
#
loop_
_entity.id
_entity.type
_entity.pdbx_description
1 polymer ?
#
loop_
_entity_poly.entity_id
_entity_poly.type
_entity_poly.pdbx_seq_one_letter_code
_entity_poly.pdbx_strand_id
1 'polypeptide(L)'
;MNAFTIIATLILYGLTFLCFFIPFKKGQRQTGYIAGGTLAVIITLTLIGNLDFLVIFIWPLIIMFQIIFISYWTFTAFNKKKTGLVLSTILTIGFLLLIMQPWILDWTFSKKDVTKILSFHNIELKDDFKILKNEAGGFRDYYETFTLKLSDSDFNRISQTIKTSNHYKGHFTDYSNLPSADYKTTDTIDFETDNHFEREYWANKKMENGTYHFRFQLDKKDKELSYIGSDE
;
A
#
# COMPACT_ATOMS: atom_id res chain seq x y z
N MET A 1 17.37 7.16 22.30
CA MET A 1 17.08 5.89 21.60
C MET A 1 16.23 5.02 22.50
N ASN A 2 15.13 4.48 22.00
CA ASN A 2 14.31 3.52 22.76
C ASN A 2 14.99 2.12 22.78
N ALA A 3 14.52 1.23 23.65
CA ALA A 3 15.08 -0.13 23.77
C ALA A 3 15.01 -0.91 22.44
N PHE A 4 13.96 -0.69 21.65
CA PHE A 4 13.79 -1.31 20.34
C PHE A 4 14.91 -0.93 19.36
N THR A 5 15.20 0.37 19.21
CA THR A 5 16.27 0.87 18.34
C THR A 5 17.62 0.30 18.76
N ILE A 6 17.90 0.21 20.06
CA ILE A 6 19.16 -0.36 20.58
C ILE A 6 19.27 -1.84 20.19
N ILE A 7 18.24 -2.65 20.45
CA ILE A 7 18.24 -4.08 20.14
C ILE A 7 18.40 -4.31 18.63
N ALA A 8 17.61 -3.63 17.81
CA ALA A 8 17.67 -3.76 16.36
C ALA A 8 19.02 -3.30 15.79
N THR A 9 19.64 -2.26 16.37
CA THR A 9 21.00 -1.84 16.02
C THR A 9 22.04 -2.92 16.33
N LEU A 10 21.95 -3.55 17.50
CA LEU A 10 22.86 -4.64 17.88
C LEU A 10 22.73 -5.84 16.93
N ILE A 11 21.51 -6.19 16.54
CA ILE A 11 21.25 -7.23 15.54
C ILE A 11 21.89 -6.86 14.20
N LEU A 12 21.66 -5.63 13.72
CA LEU A 12 22.21 -5.12 12.45
C LEU A 12 23.74 -5.14 12.42
N TYR A 13 24.41 -4.74 13.50
CA TYR A 13 25.86 -4.82 13.59
C TYR A 13 26.36 -6.26 13.71
N GLY A 14 25.67 -7.12 14.44
CA GLY A 14 25.98 -8.56 14.51
C GLY A 14 25.93 -9.22 13.13
N LEU A 15 24.88 -8.94 12.35
CA LEU A 15 24.76 -9.41 10.97
C LEU A 15 25.80 -8.79 10.04
N THR A 16 26.12 -7.51 10.21
CA THR A 16 27.21 -6.84 9.47
C THR A 16 28.55 -7.51 9.73
N PHE A 17 28.84 -7.86 10.99
CA PHE A 17 30.04 -8.61 11.33
C PHE A 17 30.10 -9.96 10.62
N LEU A 18 28.98 -10.69 10.52
CA LEU A 18 28.92 -11.94 9.75
C LEU A 18 29.15 -11.70 8.24
N CYS A 19 28.61 -10.63 7.67
CA CYS A 19 28.85 -10.24 6.28
C CYS A 19 30.34 -9.95 6.02
N PHE A 20 31.06 -9.42 7.01
CA PHE A 20 32.51 -9.27 6.94
C PHE A 20 33.25 -10.61 7.12
N PHE A 21 32.93 -11.34 8.18
CA PHE A 21 33.72 -12.46 8.68
C PHE A 21 33.70 -13.69 7.76
N ILE A 22 32.53 -14.06 7.23
CA ILE A 22 32.37 -15.30 6.45
C ILE A 22 33.17 -15.25 5.13
N PRO A 23 33.07 -14.19 4.28
CA PRO A 23 33.91 -14.07 3.09
C PRO A 23 35.39 -13.94 3.43
N PHE A 24 35.73 -13.20 4.49
CA PHE A 24 37.11 -13.01 4.94
C PHE A 24 37.79 -14.34 5.27
N LYS A 25 37.11 -15.21 6.02
CA LYS A 25 37.62 -16.55 6.38
C LYS A 25 37.83 -17.45 5.16
N LYS A 26 37.07 -17.26 4.08
CA LYS A 26 37.19 -18.02 2.82
C LYS A 26 38.26 -17.47 1.87
N GLY A 27 39.01 -16.44 2.28
CA GLY A 27 40.05 -15.80 1.47
C GLY A 27 39.55 -14.65 0.58
N GLN A 28 38.25 -14.35 0.62
CA GLN A 28 37.62 -13.28 -0.17
C GLN A 28 37.57 -11.98 0.64
N ARG A 29 38.77 -11.52 1.03
CA ARG A 29 38.95 -10.41 1.99
C ARG A 29 38.36 -9.10 1.49
N GLN A 30 38.56 -8.77 0.21
CA GLN A 30 38.02 -7.54 -0.38
C GLN A 30 36.49 -7.49 -0.29
N THR A 31 35.80 -8.58 -0.63
CA THR A 31 34.34 -8.65 -0.54
C THR A 31 33.84 -8.46 0.90
N GLY A 32 34.53 -9.07 1.88
CA GLY A 32 34.21 -8.88 3.30
C GLY A 32 34.36 -7.42 3.74
N TYR A 33 35.47 -6.76 3.38
CA TYR A 33 35.69 -5.35 3.72
C TYR A 33 34.67 -4.42 3.07
N ILE A 34 34.37 -4.61 1.78
CA ILE A 34 33.42 -3.77 1.07
C ILE A 34 32.01 -3.93 1.66
N ALA A 35 31.53 -5.17 1.78
CA ALA A 35 30.18 -5.42 2.30
C ALA A 35 30.05 -4.96 3.76
N GLY A 36 30.95 -5.41 4.64
CA GLY A 36 30.91 -5.07 6.06
C GLY A 36 31.11 -3.57 6.32
N GLY A 37 32.09 -2.96 5.65
CA GLY A 37 32.39 -1.53 5.80
C GLY A 37 31.24 -0.65 5.32
N THR A 38 30.68 -0.93 4.13
CA THR A 38 29.56 -0.16 3.58
C THR A 38 28.32 -0.27 4.48
N LEU A 39 27.98 -1.48 4.93
CA LEU A 39 26.85 -1.69 5.84
C LEU A 39 27.04 -0.97 7.17
N ALA A 40 28.23 -1.07 7.78
CA ALA A 40 28.53 -0.40 9.04
C ALA A 40 28.41 1.13 8.91
N VAL A 41 28.91 1.71 7.82
CA VAL A 41 28.79 3.14 7.53
C VAL A 41 27.32 3.53 7.37
N ILE A 42 26.54 2.80 6.58
CA ILE A 42 25.10 3.10 6.38
C ILE A 42 24.35 3.04 7.71
N ILE A 43 24.54 1.98 8.52
CA ILE A 43 23.88 1.84 9.83
C ILE A 43 24.27 3.01 10.75
N THR A 44 25.57 3.33 10.81
CA THR A 44 26.07 4.46 11.62
C THR A 44 25.45 5.79 11.18
N LEU A 45 25.38 6.04 9.87
CA LEU A 45 24.77 7.25 9.31
C LEU A 45 23.27 7.34 9.66
N THR A 46 22.53 6.23 9.60
CA THR A 46 21.11 6.23 9.99
C THR A 46 20.89 6.56 11.47
N LEU A 47 21.85 6.20 12.34
CA LEU A 47 21.79 6.48 13.77
C LEU A 47 22.19 7.92 14.11
N ILE A 48 23.27 8.42 13.51
CA ILE A 48 23.77 9.79 13.77
C ILE A 48 22.85 10.83 13.14
N GLY A 49 22.30 10.52 11.96
CA GLY A 49 21.47 11.46 11.20
C GLY A 49 20.10 11.77 11.79
N ASN A 50 19.72 11.15 12.93
CA ASN A 50 18.37 11.23 13.53
C ASN A 50 17.26 11.00 12.47
N LEU A 51 17.50 10.08 11.55
CA LEU A 51 16.59 9.77 10.44
C LEU A 51 15.50 8.79 10.89
N ASP A 52 14.88 9.04 12.04
CA ASP A 52 13.97 8.09 12.71
C ASP A 52 12.80 7.67 11.81
N PHE A 53 12.29 8.58 10.98
CA PHE A 53 11.27 8.28 9.98
C PHE A 53 11.78 7.35 8.86
N LEU A 54 13.04 7.47 8.44
CA LEU A 54 13.61 6.63 7.37
C LEU A 54 14.07 5.27 7.87
N VAL A 55 14.34 5.13 9.18
CA VAL A 55 14.78 3.87 9.79
C VAL A 55 13.80 2.73 9.50
N ILE A 56 12.49 3.00 9.55
CA ILE A 56 11.46 1.98 9.30
C ILE A 56 11.51 1.43 7.86
N PHE A 57 12.01 2.21 6.90
CA PHE A 57 12.16 1.80 5.50
C PHE A 57 13.53 1.17 5.23
N ILE A 58 14.60 1.79 5.75
CA ILE A 58 15.97 1.41 5.41
C ILE A 58 16.39 0.12 6.14
N TRP A 59 16.04 -0.04 7.42
CA TRP A 59 16.52 -1.16 8.21
C TRP A 59 16.01 -2.52 7.73
N PRO A 60 14.73 -2.69 7.36
CA PRO A 60 14.27 -3.94 6.75
C PRO A 60 15.02 -4.29 5.46
N LEU A 61 15.34 -3.30 4.61
CA LEU A 61 16.13 -3.52 3.39
C LEU A 61 17.55 -4.02 3.73
N ILE A 62 18.19 -3.41 4.73
CA ILE A 62 19.52 -3.81 5.19
C ILE A 62 19.49 -5.24 5.76
N ILE A 63 18.53 -5.55 6.63
CA ILE A 63 18.39 -6.88 7.23
C ILE A 63 18.20 -7.93 6.14
N MET A 64 17.32 -7.68 5.17
CA MET A 64 17.08 -8.63 4.09
C MET A 64 18.31 -8.83 3.20
N PHE A 65 19.02 -7.75 2.86
CA PHE A 65 20.31 -7.86 2.17
C PHE A 65 21.31 -8.71 2.96
N GLN A 66 21.47 -8.48 4.26
CA GLN A 66 22.37 -9.24 5.13
C GLN A 66 21.99 -10.72 5.17
N ILE A 67 20.71 -11.05 5.31
CA ILE A 67 20.23 -12.44 5.32
C ILE A 67 20.56 -13.14 3.99
N ILE A 68 20.28 -12.49 2.86
CA ILE A 68 20.58 -13.03 1.51
C ILE A 68 22.08 -13.25 1.34
N PHE A 69 22.89 -12.25 1.71
CA PHE A 69 24.34 -12.27 1.57
C PHE A 69 24.98 -13.34 2.46
N ILE A 70 24.62 -13.38 3.74
CA ILE A 70 25.09 -14.37 4.71
C ILE A 70 24.70 -15.77 4.25
N SER A 71 23.49 -15.97 3.74
CA SER A 71 23.04 -17.27 3.22
C SER A 71 23.96 -17.77 2.10
N TYR A 72 24.21 -16.95 1.08
CA TYR A 72 25.11 -17.30 -0.02
C TYR A 72 26.52 -17.67 0.47
N TRP A 73 27.10 -16.83 1.34
CA TRP A 73 28.47 -17.02 1.82
C TRP A 73 28.61 -18.18 2.79
N THR A 74 27.60 -18.46 3.60
CA THR A 74 27.58 -19.62 4.51
C THR A 74 27.66 -20.92 3.73
N PHE A 75 26.80 -21.10 2.72
CA PHE A 75 26.85 -22.30 1.87
C PHE A 75 28.14 -22.39 1.05
N THR A 76 28.69 -21.25 0.63
CA THR A 76 30.00 -21.19 -0.03
C THR A 76 31.14 -21.60 0.91
N ALA A 77 31.08 -21.24 2.19
CA ALA A 77 32.04 -21.67 3.20
C ALA A 77 32.04 -23.20 3.37
N PHE A 78 30.88 -23.83 3.28
CA PHE A 78 30.69 -25.30 3.28
C PHE A 78 30.94 -25.98 1.92
N ASN A 79 31.54 -25.28 0.94
CA ASN A 79 31.79 -25.77 -0.43
C ASN A 79 30.53 -26.16 -1.22
N LYS A 80 29.33 -25.72 -0.81
CA LYS A 80 28.05 -25.93 -1.48
C LYS A 80 27.61 -24.70 -2.28
N LYS A 81 28.49 -24.18 -3.14
CA LYS A 81 28.27 -22.91 -3.86
C LYS A 81 26.96 -22.91 -4.69
N LYS A 82 26.63 -24.02 -5.37
CA LYS A 82 25.38 -24.14 -6.15
C LYS A 82 24.15 -23.99 -5.26
N THR A 83 24.13 -24.64 -4.10
CA THR A 83 23.04 -24.53 -3.12
C THR A 83 22.93 -23.10 -2.58
N GLY A 84 24.07 -22.47 -2.25
CA GLY A 84 24.08 -21.07 -1.81
C GLY A 84 23.50 -20.12 -2.84
N LEU A 85 23.85 -20.31 -4.12
CA LEU A 85 23.31 -19.52 -5.23
C LEU A 85 21.79 -19.70 -5.39
N VAL A 86 21.31 -20.94 -5.38
CA VAL A 86 19.87 -21.24 -5.50
C VAL A 86 19.11 -20.60 -4.35
N LEU A 87 19.57 -20.78 -3.11
CA LEU A 87 18.91 -20.23 -1.93
C LEU A 87 18.89 -18.70 -1.94
N SER A 88 20.03 -18.05 -2.22
CA SER A 88 20.08 -16.58 -2.29
C SER A 88 19.20 -16.04 -3.40
N THR A 89 19.09 -16.75 -4.52
CA THR A 89 18.20 -16.38 -5.63
C THR A 89 16.74 -16.46 -5.21
N ILE A 90 16.33 -17.55 -4.55
CA ILE A 90 14.95 -17.70 -4.04
C ILE A 90 14.62 -16.58 -3.05
N LEU A 91 15.53 -16.31 -2.10
CA LEU A 91 15.33 -15.22 -1.12
C LEU A 91 15.25 -13.85 -1.79
N THR A 92 16.09 -13.59 -2.81
CA THR A 92 16.07 -12.34 -3.56
C THR A 92 14.75 -12.17 -4.32
N ILE A 93 14.30 -13.21 -5.03
CA ILE A 93 13.02 -13.17 -5.75
C ILE A 93 11.85 -12.96 -4.78
N GLY A 94 11.81 -13.72 -3.68
CA GLY A 94 10.77 -13.59 -2.66
C GLY A 94 10.72 -12.18 -2.06
N PHE A 95 11.89 -11.59 -1.79
CA PHE A 95 11.97 -10.22 -1.29
C PHE A 95 11.53 -9.18 -2.32
N LEU A 96 11.94 -9.33 -3.59
CA LEU A 96 11.49 -8.46 -4.67
C LEU A 96 9.97 -8.53 -4.85
N LEU A 97 9.38 -9.73 -4.79
CA LEU A 97 7.93 -9.91 -4.87
C LEU A 97 7.21 -9.22 -3.70
N LEU A 98 7.78 -9.28 -2.50
CA LEU A 98 7.22 -8.60 -1.32
C LEU A 98 7.24 -7.08 -1.52
N ILE A 99 8.36 -6.51 -1.96
CA ILE A 99 8.44 -5.07 -2.24
C ILE A 99 7.46 -4.69 -3.36
N MET A 100 7.35 -5.50 -4.40
CA MET A 100 6.48 -5.22 -5.55
C MET A 100 4.99 -5.47 -5.28
N GLN A 101 4.61 -5.99 -4.10
CA GLN A 101 3.23 -6.37 -3.79
C GLN A 101 2.20 -5.26 -4.11
N PRO A 102 2.40 -3.98 -3.76
CA PRO A 102 1.41 -2.94 -4.06
C PRO A 102 1.16 -2.78 -5.57
N TRP A 103 2.22 -2.81 -6.39
CA TRP A 103 2.11 -2.73 -7.86
C TRP A 103 1.51 -3.99 -8.47
N ILE A 104 1.78 -5.16 -7.88
CA ILE A 104 1.16 -6.42 -8.32
C ILE A 104 -0.34 -6.35 -8.09
N LEU A 105 -0.78 -5.91 -6.91
CA LEU A 105 -2.20 -5.77 -6.59
C LEU A 105 -2.91 -4.84 -7.57
N ASP A 106 -2.31 -3.69 -7.86
CA ASP A 106 -2.83 -2.74 -8.83
C ASP A 106 -2.91 -3.33 -10.24
N TRP A 107 -1.85 -4.00 -10.70
CA TRP A 107 -1.84 -4.64 -12.02
C TRP A 107 -2.85 -5.80 -12.14
N THR A 108 -3.10 -6.51 -11.05
CA THR A 108 -4.08 -7.62 -11.02
C THR A 108 -5.53 -7.15 -10.79
N PHE A 109 -5.76 -5.87 -10.54
CA PHE A 109 -7.08 -5.33 -10.26
C PHE A 109 -8.00 -5.45 -11.49
N SER A 110 -9.16 -6.07 -11.28
CA SER A 110 -10.04 -6.49 -12.37
C SER A 110 -11.47 -5.98 -12.19
N LYS A 111 -12.27 -6.11 -13.25
CA LYS A 111 -13.71 -5.79 -13.21
C LYS A 111 -14.46 -6.59 -12.14
N LYS A 112 -14.02 -7.82 -11.87
CA LYS A 112 -14.61 -8.67 -10.82
C LYS A 112 -14.41 -8.06 -9.43
N ASP A 113 -13.24 -7.48 -9.18
CA ASP A 113 -12.91 -6.84 -7.90
C ASP A 113 -13.76 -5.59 -7.72
N VAL A 114 -13.87 -4.76 -8.76
CA VAL A 114 -14.80 -3.61 -8.78
C VAL A 114 -16.24 -4.04 -8.47
N THR A 115 -16.76 -5.07 -9.15
CA THR A 115 -18.13 -5.54 -8.90
C THR A 115 -18.29 -6.06 -7.48
N LYS A 116 -17.28 -6.76 -6.92
CA LYS A 116 -17.30 -7.21 -5.52
C LYS A 116 -17.35 -6.02 -4.57
N ILE A 117 -16.51 -5.00 -4.78
CA ILE A 117 -16.49 -3.79 -3.96
C ILE A 117 -17.84 -3.06 -4.05
N LEU A 118 -18.29 -2.71 -5.26
CA LEU A 118 -19.57 -2.02 -5.45
C LEU A 118 -20.78 -2.79 -4.87
N SER A 119 -20.76 -4.13 -4.92
CA SER A 119 -21.82 -4.94 -4.32
C SER A 119 -21.91 -4.80 -2.79
N PHE A 120 -20.80 -4.57 -2.10
CA PHE A 120 -20.80 -4.26 -0.65
C PHE A 120 -21.59 -2.97 -0.36
N HIS A 121 -21.60 -2.04 -1.30
CA HIS A 121 -22.30 -0.76 -1.21
C HIS A 121 -23.72 -0.80 -1.82
N ASN A 122 -24.22 -2.00 -2.18
CA ASN A 122 -25.48 -2.20 -2.90
C ASN A 122 -25.53 -1.45 -4.24
N ILE A 123 -24.38 -1.25 -4.89
CA ILE A 123 -24.27 -0.70 -6.24
C ILE A 123 -23.99 -1.85 -7.20
N GLU A 124 -24.91 -2.07 -8.13
CA GLU A 124 -24.73 -3.05 -9.22
C GLU A 124 -24.57 -2.30 -10.53
N LEU A 125 -23.50 -2.61 -11.29
CA LEU A 125 -23.29 -2.15 -12.66
C LEU A 125 -23.87 -3.20 -13.61
N LYS A 126 -24.72 -2.76 -14.55
CA LYS A 126 -25.46 -3.66 -15.45
C LYS A 126 -24.85 -3.68 -16.85
N ASP A 127 -24.17 -2.60 -17.21
CA ASP A 127 -23.48 -2.48 -18.48
C ASP A 127 -21.97 -2.68 -18.31
N ASP A 128 -21.26 -2.75 -19.43
CA ASP A 128 -19.81 -2.78 -19.39
C ASP A 128 -19.22 -1.43 -18.95
N PHE A 129 -18.14 -1.49 -18.18
CA PHE A 129 -17.42 -0.31 -17.68
C PHE A 129 -15.92 -0.46 -17.92
N LYS A 130 -15.21 0.67 -17.93
CA LYS A 130 -13.75 0.70 -18.06
C LYS A 130 -13.11 1.17 -16.76
N ILE A 131 -12.15 0.41 -16.25
CA ILE A 131 -11.30 0.87 -15.15
C ILE A 131 -10.30 1.87 -15.74
N LEU A 132 -10.33 3.11 -15.25
CA LEU A 132 -9.43 4.18 -15.67
C LEU A 132 -8.22 4.30 -14.76
N LYS A 133 -8.45 4.11 -13.45
CA LYS A 133 -7.44 4.23 -12.40
C LYS A 133 -7.77 3.26 -11.27
N ASN A 134 -6.76 2.71 -10.64
CA ASN A 134 -6.84 2.01 -9.38
C ASN A 134 -5.59 2.34 -8.57
N GLU A 135 -5.76 2.62 -7.27
CA GLU A 135 -4.68 2.86 -6.34
C GLU A 135 -5.12 2.31 -4.98
N ALA A 136 -4.31 1.42 -4.41
CA ALA A 136 -4.54 0.87 -3.08
C ALA A 136 -3.27 1.05 -2.24
N GLY A 137 -3.43 1.61 -1.04
CA GLY A 137 -2.34 1.78 -0.08
C GLY A 137 -2.44 3.07 0.73
N GLY A 138 -1.36 3.36 1.44
CA GLY A 138 -1.25 4.52 2.31
C GLY A 138 -0.30 4.21 3.48
N PHE A 139 0.44 5.22 3.94
CA PHE A 139 1.53 5.01 4.90
C PHE A 139 1.07 4.95 6.35
N ARG A 140 0.05 5.74 6.68
CA ARG A 140 -0.52 5.86 8.03
C ARG A 140 -1.96 5.39 8.03
N ASP A 141 -2.71 5.92 7.09
CA ASP A 141 -4.11 5.59 6.83
C ASP A 141 -4.16 4.89 5.47
N TYR A 142 -4.95 3.82 5.38
CA TYR A 142 -5.11 3.01 4.19
C TYR A 142 -6.28 3.54 3.36
N TYR A 143 -6.02 3.74 2.06
CA TYR A 143 -7.03 4.08 1.07
C TYR A 143 -7.09 3.01 -0.02
N GLU A 144 -8.32 2.66 -0.42
CA GLU A 144 -8.59 1.96 -1.65
C GLU A 144 -9.40 2.89 -2.56
N THR A 145 -8.83 3.23 -3.72
CA THR A 145 -9.46 4.15 -4.66
C THR A 145 -9.45 3.59 -6.07
N PHE A 146 -10.54 3.79 -6.81
CA PHE A 146 -10.58 3.51 -8.23
C PHE A 146 -11.52 4.45 -8.96
N THR A 147 -11.26 4.66 -10.24
CA THR A 147 -12.11 5.46 -11.13
C THR A 147 -12.58 4.60 -12.29
N LEU A 148 -13.89 4.59 -12.52
CA LEU A 148 -14.54 3.86 -13.60
C LEU A 148 -15.14 4.83 -14.61
N LYS A 149 -15.03 4.52 -15.91
CA LYS A 149 -15.90 5.07 -16.94
C LYS A 149 -17.18 4.26 -16.99
N LEU A 150 -18.32 4.91 -16.74
CA LEU A 150 -19.62 4.26 -16.77
C LEU A 150 -20.31 4.39 -18.13
N SER A 151 -21.29 3.52 -18.38
CA SER A 151 -22.29 3.75 -19.42
C SER A 151 -23.25 4.86 -18.99
N ASP A 152 -23.93 5.47 -19.96
CA ASP A 152 -24.99 6.45 -19.71
C ASP A 152 -26.12 5.88 -18.86
N SER A 153 -26.43 4.60 -19.04
CA SER A 153 -27.52 3.92 -18.32
C SER A 153 -27.15 3.72 -16.84
N ASP A 154 -25.92 3.26 -16.57
CA ASP A 154 -25.42 3.03 -15.22
C ASP A 154 -25.22 4.37 -14.49
N PHE A 155 -24.67 5.38 -15.17
CA PHE A 155 -24.56 6.74 -14.64
C PHE A 155 -25.93 7.30 -14.22
N ASN A 156 -26.92 7.23 -15.10
CA ASN A 156 -28.26 7.75 -14.82
C ASN A 156 -28.93 6.98 -13.68
N ARG A 157 -28.75 5.66 -13.60
CA ARG A 157 -29.30 4.84 -12.51
C ARG A 157 -28.71 5.20 -11.15
N ILE A 158 -27.38 5.34 -11.08
CA ILE A 158 -26.67 5.67 -9.84
C ILE A 158 -27.00 7.10 -9.39
N SER A 159 -26.90 8.09 -10.29
CA SER A 159 -27.26 9.48 -9.97
C SER A 159 -28.70 9.61 -9.49
N GLN A 160 -29.64 8.89 -10.11
CA GLN A 160 -31.02 8.89 -9.66
C GLN A 160 -31.17 8.30 -8.27
N THR A 161 -30.42 7.24 -7.94
CA THR A 161 -30.43 6.64 -6.59
C THR A 161 -29.88 7.60 -5.53
N ILE A 162 -28.91 8.44 -5.87
CA ILE A 162 -28.43 9.53 -4.99
C ILE A 162 -29.53 10.59 -4.82
N LYS A 163 -30.15 11.06 -5.92
CA LYS A 163 -31.20 12.10 -5.87
C LYS A 163 -32.45 11.68 -5.11
N THR A 164 -32.87 10.42 -5.22
CA THR A 164 -34.09 9.91 -4.59
C THR A 164 -33.85 9.34 -3.20
N SER A 165 -32.62 9.40 -2.70
CA SER A 165 -32.27 8.93 -1.36
C SER A 165 -32.90 9.81 -0.29
N ASN A 166 -33.33 9.19 0.82
CA ASN A 166 -33.78 9.93 2.01
C ASN A 166 -32.67 10.77 2.64
N HIS A 167 -31.41 10.55 2.24
CA HIS A 167 -30.22 11.25 2.72
C HIS A 167 -29.80 12.42 1.83
N TYR A 168 -30.54 12.68 0.74
CA TYR A 168 -30.21 13.74 -0.21
C TYR A 168 -30.39 15.13 0.41
N LYS A 169 -29.31 15.90 0.47
CA LYS A 169 -29.24 17.25 1.08
C LYS A 169 -29.52 18.37 0.09
N GLY A 170 -29.71 18.05 -1.18
CA GLY A 170 -29.98 19.02 -2.23
C GLY A 170 -28.77 19.33 -3.10
N HIS A 171 -28.89 20.43 -3.83
CA HIS A 171 -27.88 20.92 -4.74
C HIS A 171 -27.08 22.08 -4.11
N PHE A 172 -25.76 21.96 -4.12
CA PHE A 172 -24.82 22.91 -3.53
C PHE A 172 -23.99 23.58 -4.63
N THR A 173 -24.09 24.90 -4.71
CA THR A 173 -23.27 25.74 -5.62
C THR A 173 -22.05 26.32 -4.92
N ASP A 174 -22.03 26.34 -3.58
CA ASP A 174 -20.91 26.81 -2.77
C ASP A 174 -20.03 25.63 -2.32
N TYR A 175 -18.88 25.49 -2.96
CA TYR A 175 -17.92 24.43 -2.68
C TYR A 175 -17.16 24.63 -1.35
N SER A 176 -17.26 25.80 -0.72
CA SER A 176 -16.58 26.06 0.56
C SER A 176 -17.29 25.45 1.76
N ASN A 177 -18.56 25.04 1.60
CA ASN A 177 -19.41 24.53 2.68
C ASN A 177 -20.20 23.30 2.23
N LEU A 178 -19.48 22.25 1.79
CA LEU A 178 -20.08 20.97 1.43
C LEU A 178 -20.35 20.13 2.69
N PRO A 179 -21.48 19.39 2.74
CA PRO A 179 -21.76 18.49 3.85
C PRO A 179 -20.81 17.29 3.82
N SER A 180 -20.40 16.78 4.98
CA SER A 180 -19.58 15.56 5.13
C SER A 180 -20.16 14.69 6.23
N ALA A 181 -20.05 13.37 6.07
CA ALA A 181 -20.68 12.40 6.96
C ALA A 181 -19.96 12.35 8.32
N ASP A 182 -20.70 12.28 9.42
CA ASP A 182 -20.12 12.20 10.76
C ASP A 182 -19.90 10.73 11.18
N TYR A 183 -18.66 10.42 11.55
CA TYR A 183 -18.24 9.10 12.02
C TYR A 183 -18.95 8.66 13.31
N LYS A 184 -19.42 9.61 14.14
CA LYS A 184 -20.08 9.32 15.42
C LYS A 184 -21.51 8.85 15.25
N THR A 185 -22.21 9.37 14.26
CA THR A 185 -23.61 9.07 13.96
C THR A 185 -23.75 8.00 12.88
N THR A 186 -22.65 7.67 12.19
CA THR A 186 -22.63 6.77 11.02
C THR A 186 -23.59 7.23 9.94
N ASP A 187 -23.62 8.54 9.73
CA ASP A 187 -24.54 9.15 8.79
C ASP A 187 -24.19 8.78 7.35
N THR A 188 -25.22 8.78 6.51
CA THR A 188 -25.10 8.82 5.06
C THR A 188 -25.51 10.20 4.59
N ILE A 189 -24.70 10.79 3.71
CA ILE A 189 -24.95 12.08 3.11
C ILE A 189 -24.86 11.92 1.60
N ASP A 190 -25.94 12.33 0.94
CA ASP A 190 -26.04 12.38 -0.52
C ASP A 190 -26.22 13.84 -0.94
N PHE A 191 -25.51 14.31 -1.96
CA PHE A 191 -25.71 15.66 -2.49
C PHE A 191 -25.28 15.78 -3.96
N GLU A 192 -25.60 16.93 -4.57
CA GLU A 192 -25.24 17.25 -5.94
C GLU A 192 -24.53 18.61 -5.98
N THR A 193 -23.43 18.72 -6.71
CA THR A 193 -22.82 20.01 -7.08
C THR A 193 -23.11 20.30 -8.55
N ASP A 194 -22.56 21.38 -9.12
CA ASP A 194 -22.67 21.60 -10.57
C ASP A 194 -21.97 20.50 -11.37
N ASN A 195 -20.87 19.96 -10.83
CA ASN A 195 -19.97 19.07 -11.55
C ASN A 195 -20.21 17.59 -11.27
N HIS A 196 -20.72 17.23 -10.08
CA HIS A 196 -20.80 15.82 -9.68
C HIS A 196 -21.98 15.51 -8.76
N PHE A 197 -22.30 14.22 -8.64
CA PHE A 197 -23.09 13.68 -7.53
C PHE A 197 -22.15 13.08 -6.50
N GLU A 198 -22.49 13.21 -5.23
CA GLU A 198 -21.68 12.66 -4.15
C GLU A 198 -22.53 11.85 -3.18
N ARG A 199 -21.98 10.73 -2.74
CA ARG A 199 -22.45 9.94 -1.61
C ARG A 199 -21.28 9.69 -0.69
N GLU A 200 -21.39 10.10 0.56
CA GLU A 200 -20.41 9.85 1.61
C GLU A 200 -21.10 9.19 2.81
N TYR A 201 -20.49 8.15 3.37
CA TYR A 201 -21.00 7.52 4.57
C TYR A 201 -19.96 6.71 5.34
N TRP A 202 -20.28 6.40 6.60
CA TRP A 202 -19.52 5.52 7.46
C TRP A 202 -20.26 4.21 7.69
N ALA A 203 -19.59 3.07 7.56
CA ALA A 203 -20.15 1.75 7.81
C ALA A 203 -19.79 1.23 9.20
N ASN A 204 -20.77 0.64 9.89
CA ASN A 204 -20.55 -0.06 11.16
C ASN A 204 -19.66 -1.32 11.01
N LYS A 205 -19.64 -1.90 9.81
CA LYS A 205 -18.84 -3.09 9.50
C LYS A 205 -17.74 -2.72 8.52
N LYS A 206 -16.50 -3.01 8.90
CA LYS A 206 -15.32 -2.87 8.04
C LYS A 206 -15.39 -3.85 6.87
N MET A 207 -14.91 -3.43 5.71
CA MET A 207 -14.62 -4.31 4.58
C MET A 207 -13.42 -5.21 4.87
N GLU A 208 -13.17 -6.23 4.03
CA GLU A 208 -12.06 -7.18 4.20
C GLU A 208 -10.68 -6.49 4.20
N ASN A 209 -10.56 -5.38 3.48
CA ASN A 209 -9.38 -4.51 3.40
C ASN A 209 -9.23 -3.58 4.63
N GLY A 210 -10.20 -3.55 5.56
CA GLY A 210 -10.22 -2.70 6.75
C GLY A 210 -10.94 -1.35 6.62
N THR A 211 -11.35 -0.93 5.42
CA THR A 211 -12.00 0.37 5.19
C THR A 211 -13.42 0.41 5.75
N TYR A 212 -13.85 1.58 6.21
CA TYR A 212 -15.18 1.82 6.77
C TYR A 212 -15.74 3.23 6.54
N HIS A 213 -14.95 4.17 6.05
CA HIS A 213 -15.43 5.43 5.46
C HIS A 213 -15.44 5.30 3.95
N PHE A 214 -16.52 5.73 3.31
CA PHE A 214 -16.71 5.57 1.87
C PHE A 214 -17.21 6.85 1.23
N ARG A 215 -16.59 7.22 0.11
CA ARG A 215 -17.03 8.31 -0.75
C ARG A 215 -17.16 7.82 -2.19
N PHE A 216 -18.30 8.12 -2.79
CA PHE A 216 -18.60 7.92 -4.21
C PHE A 216 -18.81 9.29 -4.83
N GLN A 217 -18.01 9.60 -5.84
CA GLN A 217 -18.15 10.82 -6.61
C GLN A 217 -18.43 10.46 -8.07
N LEU A 218 -19.54 10.95 -8.59
CA LEU A 218 -20.01 10.66 -9.94
C LEU A 218 -19.95 11.93 -10.79
N ASP A 219 -18.93 12.06 -11.62
CA ASP A 219 -18.68 13.24 -12.46
C ASP A 219 -19.69 13.34 -13.61
N LYS A 220 -20.39 14.48 -13.73
CA LYS A 220 -21.47 14.67 -14.72
C LYS A 220 -20.99 14.85 -16.14
N LYS A 221 -19.77 15.36 -16.33
CA LYS A 221 -19.23 15.69 -17.65
C LYS A 221 -18.66 14.43 -18.30
N ASP A 222 -17.80 13.75 -17.57
CA ASP A 222 -17.08 12.58 -18.04
C ASP A 222 -17.82 11.29 -17.71
N LYS A 223 -18.86 11.29 -16.88
CA LYS A 223 -19.62 10.08 -16.49
C LYS A 223 -18.71 9.05 -15.82
N GLU A 224 -17.87 9.56 -14.93
CA GLU A 224 -16.87 8.77 -14.21
C GLU A 224 -17.30 8.59 -12.76
N LEU A 225 -17.16 7.36 -12.25
CA LEU A 225 -17.38 7.05 -10.85
C LEU A 225 -16.02 6.91 -10.17
N SER A 226 -15.71 7.84 -9.27
CA SER A 226 -14.57 7.76 -8.36
C SER A 226 -15.04 7.20 -7.02
N TYR A 227 -14.42 6.09 -6.63
CA TYR A 227 -14.60 5.46 -5.34
C TYR A 227 -13.40 5.74 -4.44
N ILE A 228 -13.67 6.01 -3.18
CA ILE A 228 -12.67 6.10 -2.11
C ILE A 228 -13.21 5.34 -0.90
N GLY A 229 -12.50 4.30 -0.47
CA GLY A 229 -12.67 3.66 0.82
C GLY A 229 -11.46 3.94 1.70
N SER A 230 -11.67 4.37 2.95
CA SER A 230 -10.60 4.63 3.92
C SER A 230 -10.86 3.97 5.27
N ASP A 231 -9.77 3.74 6.00
CA ASP A 231 -9.79 3.32 7.41
C ASP A 231 -9.50 4.47 8.40
N GLU A 232 -9.44 5.70 7.88
CA GLU A 232 -9.55 6.93 8.65
C GLU A 232 -11.01 7.14 9.04
#